data_AF-A0A920DRK4-F1
#
_entry.id   AF-A0A920DRK4-F1
#
_cell.length_a   1.000
_cell.length_b   1.000
_cell.length_c   1.000
_cell.angle_alpha   90.00
_cell.angle_beta   90.00
_cell.angle_gamma   90.00
#
_symmetry.space_group_name_H-M   'P 1'
#
loop_
_entity.id
_entity.type
_entity.pdbx_description
1 polymer ?
#
loop_
_entity_poly.entity_id
_entity_poly.type
_entity_poly.pdbx_seq_one_letter_code
_entity_poly.pdbx_strand_id
1 'polypeptide(L)' 'MENGESKRSAIKQVASGRFGVTMWYLTNSDELQIKIAQGAKPGEGGELPRHQGR' A
#
# COMPACT_ATOMS: atom_id res chain seq x y z
N MET A 1 0.29 -26.41 -3.47
CA MET A 1 -0.49 -25.16 -3.46
C MET A 1 -1.48 -25.27 -4.61
N GLU A 2 -2.71 -25.66 -4.31
CA GLU A 2 -3.77 -25.82 -5.31
C GLU A 2 -4.21 -24.44 -5.83
N ASN A 3 -4.25 -24.33 -7.16
CA ASN A 3 -4.77 -23.23 -8.01
C ASN A 3 -3.83 -22.11 -8.48
N GLY A 4 -2.54 -22.09 -8.15
CA GLY A 4 -1.56 -21.23 -8.85
C GLY A 4 -1.79 -19.71 -8.81
N GLU A 5 -2.77 -19.22 -8.05
CA GLU A 5 -3.06 -17.79 -7.94
C GLU A 5 -2.00 -17.09 -7.08
N SER A 6 -1.38 -16.06 -7.66
CA SER A 6 -0.35 -15.28 -6.99
C SER A 6 -0.99 -14.37 -5.94
N LYS A 7 -0.47 -14.42 -4.70
CA LYS A 7 -0.84 -13.48 -3.63
C LYS A 7 -0.23 -12.07 -3.82
N ARG A 8 0.51 -11.86 -4.92
CA ARG A 8 1.12 -10.56 -5.21
C ARG A 8 0.04 -9.57 -5.67
N SER A 9 -0.05 -8.42 -5.00
CA SER A 9 -0.84 -7.30 -5.50
C SER A 9 -0.21 -6.69 -6.75
N ALA A 10 -0.99 -6.62 -7.84
CA ALA A 10 -0.60 -6.00 -9.11
C ALA A 10 -0.44 -4.48 -8.99
N ILE A 11 -1.34 -3.82 -8.24
CA ILE A 11 -1.29 -2.39 -7.93
C ILE A 11 -0.69 -2.20 -6.54
N LYS A 12 0.28 -1.30 -6.43
CA LYS A 12 0.90 -0.94 -5.17
C LYS A 12 0.79 0.55 -4.89
N GLN A 13 0.54 0.91 -3.64
CA GLN A 13 0.27 2.30 -3.24
C GLN A 13 1.46 2.89 -2.50
N VAL A 14 1.79 4.13 -2.84
CA VAL A 14 2.73 4.96 -2.09
C VAL A 14 1.96 6.15 -1.51
N ALA A 15 1.92 6.21 -0.18
CA ALA A 15 1.37 7.33 0.58
C ALA A 15 2.50 8.04 1.34
N SER A 16 2.19 9.19 1.94
CA SER A 16 3.15 10.04 2.66
C SER A 16 3.99 9.30 3.72
N GLY A 17 3.37 8.38 4.48
CA GLY A 17 4.03 7.59 5.53
C GLY A 17 4.96 6.49 5.01
N ARG A 18 4.86 6.10 3.72
CA ARG A 18 5.73 5.12 3.04
C ARG A 18 5.89 3.77 3.77
N PHE A 19 4.91 3.37 4.57
CA PHE A 19 4.96 2.10 5.30
C PHE A 19 5.09 0.92 4.34
N GLY A 20 6.08 0.06 4.57
CA GLY A 20 6.33 -1.13 3.75
C GLY A 20 6.89 -0.86 2.34
N VAL A 21 7.16 0.40 1.98
CA VAL A 21 7.71 0.75 0.66
C VAL A 21 9.21 0.46 0.65
N THR A 22 9.60 -0.53 -0.15
CA THR A 22 10.99 -0.94 -0.39
C THR A 22 11.27 -0.97 -1.89
N MET A 23 12.55 -1.10 -2.30
CA MET A 23 12.87 -1.26 -3.72
C MET A 23 12.16 -2.48 -4.32
N TRP A 24 12.18 -3.62 -3.62
CA TRP A 24 11.49 -4.83 -4.08
C TRP A 24 9.98 -4.64 -4.18
N TYR A 25 9.37 -3.92 -3.23
CA TYR A 25 7.95 -3.55 -3.31
C TYR A 25 7.68 -2.78 -4.59
N LEU A 26 8.45 -1.73 -4.89
CA LEU A 26 8.23 -0.88 -6.07
C LEU A 26 8.46 -1.65 -7.38
N THR A 27 9.57 -2.37 -7.52
CA THR A 27 9.94 -3.08 -8.75
C THR A 27 9.07 -4.30 -9.03
N ASN A 28 8.32 -4.79 -8.04
CA ASN A 28 7.43 -5.94 -8.18
C ASN A 28 5.95 -5.51 -8.29
N SER A 29 5.70 -4.36 -8.90
CA SER A 29 4.36 -3.80 -9.17
C SER A 29 4.12 -3.70 -10.67
N ASP A 30 2.89 -3.91 -11.10
CA ASP A 30 2.50 -3.64 -12.50
C ASP A 30 2.09 -2.17 -12.64
N GLU A 31 1.48 -1.62 -11.57
CA GLU A 31 1.10 -0.23 -11.48
C GLU A 31 1.43 0.34 -10.10
N LEU A 32 1.87 1.60 -10.10
CA LEU A 32 2.09 2.38 -8.89
C LEU A 32 1.06 3.49 -8.78
N GLN A 33 0.34 3.51 -7.67
CA GLN A 33 -0.62 4.56 -7.35
C GLN A 33 -0.05 5.49 -6.28
N ILE A 34 0.04 6.78 -6.61
CA ILE A 34 0.42 7.80 -5.65
C ILE A 34 -0.83 8.27 -4.91
N LYS A 35 -0.90 8.02 -3.60
CA LYS A 35 -2.04 8.38 -2.77
C LYS A 35 -1.89 9.82 -2.28
N ILE A 36 -2.59 10.74 -2.97
CA ILE A 36 -2.63 12.17 -2.62
C ILE A 36 -3.67 12.46 -1.54
N ALA A 37 -4.85 11.86 -1.64
CA ALA A 37 -5.97 12.06 -0.73
C ALA A 37 -6.83 10.79 -0.61
N GLN A 38 -7.78 10.77 0.32
CA GLN A 38 -8.78 9.71 0.47
C GLN A 38 -10.15 10.30 0.75
N GLY A 39 -11.22 9.62 0.31
CA GLY A 39 -12.60 10.12 0.46
C GLY A 39 -13.03 10.32 1.92
N ALA A 40 -12.61 9.43 2.83
CA ALA A 40 -12.98 9.53 4.24
C ALA A 40 -12.42 10.77 4.95
N LYS A 41 -11.23 11.23 4.53
CA LYS A 41 -10.55 12.41 5.06
C LYS A 41 -9.59 13.01 4.03
N PRO A 42 -10.07 13.92 3.16
CA PRO A 42 -9.29 14.40 2.02
C PRO A 42 -8.03 15.20 2.40
N GLY A 43 -8.06 15.90 3.54
CA GLY A 43 -6.95 16.76 4.01
C GLY A 43 -5.94 16.05 4.93
N GLU A 44 -6.13 14.77 5.24
CA GLU A 44 -5.31 14.06 6.23
C GLU A 44 -4.73 12.75 5.70
N GLY A 45 -3.55 12.38 6.21
CA GLY A 45 -2.96 11.07 6.00
C GLY A 45 -3.73 9.93 6.69
N GLY A 46 -3.44 8.68 6.30
CA GLY A 46 -3.99 7.50 6.99
C GLY A 46 -3.57 7.45 8.47
N GLU A 47 -4.46 6.98 9.32
CA GLU A 47 -4.20 6.78 10.74
C GLU A 47 -4.24 5.28 11.06
N LEU A 48 -3.22 4.80 11.77
CA LEU A 48 -3.16 3.42 12.26
C LEU A 48 -3.28 3.49 13.80
N PRO A 49 -4.28 2.87 14.41
CA PRO A 49 -4.37 2.80 15.86
C PRO A 49 -3.09 2.17 16.45
N ARG A 50 -2.57 2.74 17.53
CA ARG A 50 -1.29 2.28 18.13
C ARG A 50 -1.30 0.82 18.56
N HIS A 51 -2.46 0.28 18.95
CA HIS A 51 -2.64 -1.12 19.35
C HIS A 51 -2.75 -2.09 18.16
N GLN A 52 -2.77 -1.56 16.94
CA GLN A 52 -2.86 -2.32 15.68
C GLN A 52 -1.53 -2.30 14.90
N GLY A 53 -0.51 -1.64 15.45
CA GLY A 53 0.81 -1.48 14.83
C GLY A 53 1.72 -2.68 15.08
N ARG A 54 1.68 -3.64 14.16
CA ARG A 54 2.29 -4.99 14.21
C ARG A 54 1.70 -5.92 15.27
#